data_AF-A0A946NAZ3-F1
#
_entry.id   AF-A0A946NAZ3-F1
#
_cell.length_a   1.000
_cell.length_b   1.000
_cell.length_c   1.000
_cell.angle_alpha   90.00
_cell.angle_beta   90.00
_cell.angle_gamma   90.00
#
_symmetry.space_group_name_H-M   'P 1'
#
loop_
_entity.id
_entity.type
_entity.pdbx_description
1 polymer ?
#
loop_
_entity_poly.entity_id
_entity_poly.type
_entity_poly.pdbx_seq_one_letter_code
_entity_poly.pdbx_strand_id
1 'polypeptide(L)' 'MDQKLKINGDRFLVDLEALREFGKQGAGVIRPAFSPADIDSRRWLAEKFEDCGLTPR' A
#
# COMPACT_ATOMS: atom_id res chain seq x y z
N MET A 1 20.36 12.59 -23.53
CA MET A 1 20.19 11.58 -22.47
C MET A 1 18.73 11.62 -22.07
N ASP A 2 17.91 10.74 -22.65
CA ASP A 2 16.49 10.62 -22.30
C ASP A 2 16.23 9.17 -21.91
N GLN A 3 16.55 8.82 -20.66
CA GLN A 3 16.05 7.59 -20.08
C GLN A 3 14.96 7.96 -19.07
N LYS A 4 13.72 7.91 -19.55
CA LYS A 4 12.54 8.12 -18.73
C LYS A 4 12.33 6.88 -17.87
N LEU A 5 12.32 7.05 -16.55
CA LEU A 5 12.03 5.97 -15.61
C LEU A 5 10.63 5.42 -15.92
N LYS A 6 10.54 4.13 -16.29
CA LYS A 6 9.27 3.46 -16.56
C LYS A 6 8.81 2.74 -15.30
N ILE A 7 7.61 3.07 -14.82
CA ILE A 7 7.01 2.39 -13.68
C ILE A 7 6.53 0.98 -14.06
N ASN A 8 6.49 0.07 -13.09
CA ASN A 8 5.81 -1.21 -13.21
C ASN A 8 4.35 -1.04 -12.74
N GLY A 9 3.44 -0.90 -13.70
CA GLY A 9 2.01 -0.69 -13.44
C GLY A 9 1.31 -1.91 -12.83
N ASP A 10 1.70 -3.12 -13.23
CA ASP A 10 1.09 -4.35 -12.71
C ASP A 10 1.42 -4.53 -11.22
N ARG A 11 2.68 -4.30 -10.83
CA ARG A 11 3.08 -4.28 -9.41
C ARG A 11 2.28 -3.26 -8.62
N PHE A 12 2.08 -2.06 -9.17
CA PHE A 12 1.33 -1.00 -8.50
C PHE A 12 -0.13 -1.39 -8.26
N LEU A 13 -0.80 -2.00 -9.25
CA LEU A 13 -2.18 -2.44 -9.11
C LEU A 13 -2.31 -3.58 -8.10
N VAL A 14 -1.38 -4.54 -8.09
CA VAL A 14 -1.35 -5.62 -7.09
C VAL A 14 -1.26 -5.08 -5.66
N ASP A 15 -0.36 -4.10 -5.42
CA ASP A 15 -0.24 -3.50 -4.08
C ASP A 15 -1.47 -2.67 -3.70
N LEU A 16 -2.13 -2.00 -4.64
CA LEU A 16 -3.42 -1.32 -4.38
C LEU A 16 -4.55 -2.30 -4.06
N GLU A 17 -4.61 -3.44 -4.75
CA GLU A 17 -5.56 -4.51 -4.47
C GLU A 17 -5.35 -5.09 -3.07
N ALA A 18 -4.10 -5.32 -2.66
CA ALA A 18 -3.79 -5.76 -1.30
C ALA A 18 -4.17 -4.69 -0.26
N LEU A 19 -3.79 -3.42 -0.50
CA LEU A 19 -4.04 -2.32 0.45
C LEU A 19 -5.52 -2.04 0.69
N ARG A 20 -6.38 -2.25 -0.32
CA ARG A 20 -7.83 -2.02 -0.16
C ARG A 20 -8.53 -3.11 0.64
N GLU A 21 -7.94 -4.31 0.79
CA GLU A 21 -8.57 -5.38 1.58
C GLU A 21 -8.64 -4.99 3.07
N PHE A 22 -7.72 -4.15 3.56
CA PHE A 22 -7.81 -3.54 4.89
C PHE A 22 -8.96 -2.53 4.95
N GLY A 23 -10.07 -2.92 5.59
CA GLY A 23 -11.26 -2.08 5.74
C GLY A 23 -12.22 -2.13 4.54
N LYS A 24 -12.06 -3.11 3.65
CA LYS A 24 -12.94 -3.29 2.49
C LYS A 24 -14.41 -3.43 2.91
N GLN A 25 -15.26 -2.67 2.24
CA GLN A 25 -16.72 -2.79 2.35
C GLN A 25 -17.32 -2.69 0.95
N GLY A 26 -17.69 -3.85 0.39
CA GLY A 26 -18.15 -3.95 -1.00
C GLY A 26 -17.07 -3.45 -1.97
N ALA A 27 -17.43 -2.44 -2.77
CA ALA A 27 -16.50 -1.79 -3.70
C ALA A 27 -15.65 -0.67 -3.06
N GLY A 28 -15.97 -0.26 -1.83
CA GLY A 28 -15.29 0.82 -1.11
C GLY A 28 -14.40 0.33 0.03
N VAL A 29 -13.85 1.29 0.78
CA VAL A 29 -13.04 1.06 1.98
C VAL A 29 -13.53 1.99 3.08
N ILE A 30 -13.86 1.43 4.25
CA ILE A 30 -14.09 2.19 5.48
C ILE A 30 -12.94 1.86 6.43
N ARG A 31 -12.00 2.80 6.53
CA ARG A 31 -10.82 2.67 7.39
C ARG A 31 -10.58 3.97 8.17
N PRO A 32 -11.39 4.25 9.20
CA PRO A 32 -11.21 5.44 10.04
C PRO A 32 -9.82 5.44 10.68
N ALA A 33 -9.27 6.64 10.90
CA ALA A 33 -7.96 6.79 11.53
C ALA A 33 -7.91 6.09 12.89
N PHE A 34 -6.81 5.40 13.16
CA PHE A 34 -6.54 4.62 14.39
C PHE A 34 -7.47 3.44 14.64
N SER A 35 -8.32 3.06 13.69
CA SER A 35 -9.03 1.78 13.73
C SER A 35 -8.05 0.60 13.58
N PRO A 36 -8.41 -0.62 14.00
CA PRO A 36 -7.58 -1.81 13.78
C PRO A 36 -7.15 -1.98 12.32
N ALA A 37 -8.09 -1.82 11.37
CA ALA A 37 -7.79 -1.90 9.94
C ALA A 37 -6.81 -0.82 9.47
N ASP A 38 -6.88 0.40 10.01
CA ASP A 38 -5.92 1.47 9.72
C ASP A 38 -4.51 1.09 10.19
N ILE A 39 -4.39 0.68 11.45
CA ILE A 39 -3.11 0.29 12.06
C ILE A 39 -2.48 -0.88 11.29
N ASP A 40 -3.26 -1.90 10.94
CA ASP A 40 -2.76 -3.06 10.20
C ASP A 40 -2.33 -2.68 8.77
N SER A 41 -3.08 -1.79 8.09
CA SER A 41 -2.67 -1.29 6.77
C SER A 41 -1.36 -0.49 6.81
N ARG A 42 -1.11 0.25 7.90
CA ARG A 42 0.13 1.01 8.10
C ARG A 42 1.31 0.09 8.36
N ARG A 43 1.13 -0.95 9.18
CA ARG A 43 2.14 -1.99 9.40
C ARG A 43 2.52 -2.68 8.11
N TRP A 44 1.53 -3.12 7.34
CA TRP A 44 1.74 -3.71 6.03
C TRP A 44 2.52 -2.78 5.07
N LEU A 45 2.17 -1.48 5.05
CA LEU A 45 2.88 -0.52 4.22
C LEU A 45 4.33 -0.28 4.69
N ALA A 46 4.55 -0.30 6.01
CA ALA A 46 5.88 -0.19 6.60
C ALA A 46 6.77 -1.37 6.18
N GLU A 47 6.24 -2.60 6.23
CA GLU A 47 6.93 -3.81 5.74
C GLU A 47 7.31 -3.67 4.25
N LYS A 48 6.42 -3.15 3.40
CA LYS A 48 6.72 -2.90 1.98
C LYS A 48 7.87 -1.89 1.78
N PHE A 49 7.96 -0.87 2.63
CA PHE A 49 9.09 0.04 2.61
C PHE A 49 10.38 -0.67 3.01
N GLU A 50 10.35 -1.47 4.08
CA GLU A 50 11.52 -2.26 4.52
C GLU A 50 12.00 -3.24 3.44
N ASP A 51 11.09 -3.95 2.78
CA ASP A 51 11.38 -4.91 1.70
C ASP A 51 12.11 -4.29 0.50
N CYS A 52 11.94 -2.98 0.27
CA CYS A 52 12.66 -2.25 -0.77
C CYS A 52 13.85 -1.44 -0.26
N GLY A 53 14.27 -1.66 0.98
CA GLY A 53 15.44 -1.02 1.60
C GLY A 53 15.17 0.39 2.13
N LEU A 54 13.91 0.78 2.30
CA LEU A 54 13.52 2.06 2.91
C LEU A 54 13.23 1.89 4.41
N THR A 55 13.39 2.97 5.17
CA THR A 55 13.05 3.00 6.60
C THR A 55 11.69 3.70 6.80
N PRO A 56 10.66 3.02 7.31
CA PRO A 56 9.38 3.64 7.64
C PRO A 56 9.54 4.66 8.77
N ARG A 57 8.77 5.75 8.74
CA ARG A 57 8.79 6.85 9.73
C ARG A 57 7.40 7.20 10.20
#